data_AF-A0A1B3SKM8-F1
#
_entry.id   AF-A0A1B3SKM8-F1
#
_cell.length_a   1.000
_cell.length_b   1.000
_cell.length_c   1.000
_cell.angle_alpha   90.00
_cell.angle_beta   90.00
_cell.angle_gamma   90.00
#
_symmetry.space_group_name_H-M   'P 1'
#
loop_
_entity.id
_entity.type
_entity.pdbx_description
1 polymer ?
#
loop_
_entity_poly.entity_id
_entity_poly.type
_entity_poly.pdbx_seq_one_letter_code
_entity_poly.pdbx_strand_id
1 'polypeptide(L)'
;MKPKLLKEQLKFVNKILVFNPFKFAYFCVDQVLLLLTIGVFIYGLIENKMNWLSYLTLGLTAYLLLKFVIVNWFKINIYYKYIKVYDFKLNVDKNKVKISRTTDHSPLWFLVWTVATTVITAIICQYEVQNLVETKNPLNATLSIVMNMLLIPSFINSFNAISANEQQVSANYIHLVKDQYYSNESLFENTEWGDKHLNLTCSNIGLTSKNGIFVLLNQDDLSTQESRDVNELNSKILETYKKIWSSYYDLLQNRMKEKYSKGVIRKFYWIERIYDTVFLDFFQI
;
A
#
# COMPACT_ATOMS: atom_id res chain seq x y z
N MET A 1 4.34 12.56 30.62
CA MET A 1 4.19 11.49 29.62
C MET A 1 5.14 11.77 28.48
N LYS A 2 6.13 10.93 28.18
CA LYS A 2 7.20 11.26 27.21
C LYS A 2 6.68 11.14 25.76
N PRO A 3 6.48 12.25 25.02
CA PRO A 3 6.22 12.22 23.57
C PRO A 3 7.44 11.79 22.73
N LYS A 4 8.51 11.30 23.37
CA LYS A 4 9.82 11.05 22.76
C LYS A 4 9.78 9.83 21.82
N LEU A 5 9.22 8.70 22.26
CA LEU A 5 9.12 7.48 21.44
C LEU A 5 8.32 7.72 20.16
N LEU A 6 7.13 8.32 20.27
CA LEU A 6 6.30 8.62 19.09
C LEU A 6 7.04 9.52 18.09
N LYS A 7 7.77 10.53 18.58
CA LYS A 7 8.53 11.45 17.72
C LYS A 7 9.69 10.73 17.02
N GLU A 8 10.41 9.86 17.74
CA GLU A 8 11.51 9.06 17.20
C GLU A 8 11.02 8.08 16.13
N GLN A 9 9.94 7.36 16.42
CA GLN A 9 9.33 6.39 15.51
C GLN A 9 8.75 7.07 14.26
N LEU A 10 8.06 8.21 14.41
CA LEU A 10 7.62 9.02 13.26
C LEU A 10 8.80 9.54 12.43
N LYS A 11 9.89 9.96 13.08
CA LYS A 11 11.10 10.41 12.38
C LYS A 11 11.75 9.27 11.60
N PHE A 12 11.76 8.05 12.12
CA PHE A 12 12.27 6.88 11.42
C PHE A 12 11.37 6.52 10.23
N VAL A 13 10.07 6.37 10.46
CA VAL A 13 9.08 6.06 9.42
C VAL A 13 9.08 7.08 8.29
N ASN A 14 9.19 8.38 8.59
CA ASN A 14 9.23 9.42 7.56
C ASN A 14 10.50 9.38 6.70
N LYS A 15 11.58 8.72 7.14
CA LYS A 15 12.77 8.51 6.28
C LYS A 15 12.56 7.42 5.25
N ILE A 16 11.80 6.38 5.60
CA ILE A 16 11.50 5.26 4.70
C ILE A 16 10.27 5.54 3.82
N LEU A 17 9.32 6.35 4.29
CA LEU A 17 8.17 6.77 3.49
C LEU A 17 8.54 7.91 2.53
N VAL A 18 8.51 7.62 1.24
CA VAL A 18 8.77 8.59 0.19
C VAL A 18 7.45 9.07 -0.42
N PHE A 19 7.34 10.38 -0.59
CA PHE A 19 6.20 11.02 -1.21
C PHE A 19 6.37 11.09 -2.74
N ASN A 20 5.33 10.70 -3.47
CA ASN A 20 5.27 10.82 -4.92
C ASN A 20 4.34 11.98 -5.31
N PRO A 21 4.89 13.12 -5.79
CA PRO A 21 4.09 14.31 -6.09
C PRO A 21 3.11 14.09 -7.25
N PHE A 22 3.45 13.24 -8.23
CA PHE A 22 2.56 12.97 -9.36
C PHE A 22 1.31 12.20 -8.94
N LYS A 23 1.47 11.16 -8.13
CA LYS A 23 0.32 10.42 -7.56
C LYS A 23 -0.53 11.31 -6.65
N PHE A 24 0.09 12.24 -5.92
CA PHE A 24 -0.65 13.21 -5.10
C PHE A 24 -1.44 14.20 -5.93
N ALA A 25 -0.84 14.79 -6.96
CA ALA A 25 -1.51 15.70 -7.88
C ALA A 25 -2.71 15.00 -8.55
N TYR A 26 -2.53 13.76 -9.00
CA TYR A 26 -3.60 12.92 -9.53
C TYR A 26 -4.74 12.74 -8.52
N PHE A 27 -4.42 12.39 -7.26
CA PHE A 27 -5.40 12.29 -6.19
C PHE A 27 -6.16 13.60 -5.93
N CYS A 28 -5.47 14.75 -5.94
CA CYS A 28 -6.10 16.07 -5.77
C CYS A 28 -7.07 16.39 -6.91
N VAL A 29 -6.66 16.15 -8.16
CA VAL A 29 -7.54 16.33 -9.34
C VAL A 29 -8.81 15.48 -9.18
N ASP A 30 -8.68 14.26 -8.67
CA ASP A 30 -9.85 13.40 -8.43
C ASP A 30 -10.79 13.92 -7.36
N GLN A 31 -10.24 14.47 -6.28
CA GLN A 31 -11.08 15.04 -5.24
C GLN A 31 -11.81 16.28 -5.76
N VAL A 32 -11.15 17.11 -6.57
CA VAL A 32 -11.79 18.26 -7.21
C VAL A 32 -12.89 17.80 -8.16
N LEU A 33 -12.65 16.78 -8.98
CA LEU A 33 -13.63 16.28 -9.93
C LEU A 33 -14.84 15.62 -9.22
N LEU A 34 -14.61 14.89 -8.13
CA LEU A 34 -15.66 14.35 -7.29
C LEU A 34 -16.49 15.46 -6.64
N LEU A 35 -15.84 16.47 -6.05
CA LEU A 35 -16.53 17.60 -5.43
C LEU A 35 -17.35 18.40 -6.45
N LEU A 36 -16.80 18.61 -7.65
CA LEU A 36 -17.52 19.25 -8.76
C LEU A 36 -18.74 18.42 -9.15
N THR A 37 -18.60 17.10 -9.28
CA THR A 37 -19.70 16.19 -9.60
C THR A 37 -20.81 16.27 -8.55
N ILE A 38 -20.45 16.23 -7.26
CA ILE A 38 -21.41 16.37 -6.16
C ILE A 38 -22.07 17.75 -6.17
N GLY A 39 -21.30 18.81 -6.42
CA GLY A 39 -21.81 20.19 -6.48
C GLY A 39 -22.81 20.39 -7.62
N VAL A 40 -22.50 19.92 -8.83
CA VAL A 40 -23.40 19.95 -9.98
C VAL A 40 -24.67 19.15 -9.72
N PHE A 41 -24.53 17.97 -9.09
CA PHE A 41 -25.66 17.14 -8.70
C PHE A 41 -26.60 17.86 -7.71
N ILE A 42 -26.06 18.41 -6.61
CA ILE A 42 -26.86 19.13 -5.61
C ILE A 42 -27.52 20.37 -6.22
N TYR A 43 -26.80 21.12 -7.05
CA TYR A 43 -27.37 22.28 -7.74
C TYR A 43 -28.52 21.87 -8.68
N GLY A 44 -28.37 20.78 -9.43
CA GLY A 44 -29.42 20.22 -10.28
C GLY A 44 -30.67 19.76 -9.52
N LEU A 45 -30.51 19.31 -8.27
CA LEU A 45 -31.64 19.00 -7.39
C LEU A 45 -32.39 20.25 -6.92
N ILE A 46 -31.69 21.36 -6.67
CA ILE A 46 -32.28 22.61 -6.16
C ILE A 46 -33.01 23.39 -7.25
N GLU A 47 -32.41 23.52 -8.44
CA GLU A 47 -32.96 24.30 -9.56
C GLU A 47 -34.05 23.59 -10.36
N ASN A 48 -34.52 22.43 -9.90
CA ASN A 48 -35.61 21.67 -10.52
C ASN A 48 -35.30 21.27 -11.98
N LYS A 49 -34.36 20.32 -12.12
CA LYS A 49 -34.12 19.49 -13.32
C LYS A 49 -33.97 20.25 -14.64
N MET A 50 -32.88 21.00 -14.78
CA MET A 50 -32.37 21.32 -16.13
C MET A 50 -31.74 20.07 -16.75
N ASN A 51 -32.29 19.57 -17.85
CA ASN A 51 -31.83 18.34 -18.52
C ASN A 51 -30.31 18.33 -18.84
N TRP A 52 -29.72 19.49 -19.16
CA TRP A 52 -28.29 19.58 -19.48
C TRP A 52 -27.39 19.34 -18.25
N LEU A 53 -27.81 19.76 -17.05
CA LEU A 53 -27.07 19.50 -15.81
C LEU A 53 -27.04 18.01 -15.51
N SER A 54 -28.16 17.31 -15.72
CA SER A 54 -28.24 15.86 -15.54
C SER A 54 -27.33 15.10 -16.51
N TYR A 55 -27.26 15.49 -17.79
CA TYR A 55 -26.31 14.89 -18.74
C TYR A 55 -24.84 15.14 -18.35
N LEU A 56 -24.53 16.35 -17.86
CA LEU A 56 -23.20 16.67 -17.35
C LEU A 56 -22.83 15.81 -16.13
N THR A 57 -23.75 15.67 -15.17
CA THR A 57 -23.58 14.81 -13.99
C THR A 57 -23.36 13.36 -14.39
N LEU A 58 -24.13 12.85 -15.36
CA LEU A 58 -23.99 11.49 -15.87
C LEU A 58 -22.63 11.28 -16.54
N GLY A 59 -22.17 12.23 -17.36
CA GLY A 59 -20.84 12.17 -17.98
C GLY A 59 -19.69 12.15 -16.96
N LEU A 60 -19.75 13.02 -15.94
CA LEU A 60 -18.75 13.09 -14.88
C LEU A 60 -18.73 11.83 -14.01
N THR A 61 -19.91 11.33 -13.62
CA THR A 61 -20.00 10.08 -12.84
C THR A 61 -19.55 8.87 -13.65
N ALA A 62 -19.90 8.76 -14.93
CA ALA A 62 -19.43 7.69 -15.80
C ALA A 62 -17.91 7.68 -15.94
N TYR A 63 -17.28 8.86 -16.11
CA TYR A 63 -15.82 8.99 -16.14
C TYR A 63 -15.17 8.52 -14.83
N LEU A 64 -15.68 8.99 -13.69
CA LEU A 64 -15.19 8.57 -12.37
C LEU A 64 -15.30 7.06 -12.20
N LEU A 65 -16.44 6.46 -12.56
CA LEU A 65 -16.67 5.02 -12.44
C LEU A 65 -15.77 4.19 -13.33
N LEU A 66 -15.62 4.56 -14.61
CA LEU A 66 -14.73 3.87 -15.53
C LEU A 66 -13.30 3.86 -15.00
N LYS A 67 -12.84 5.01 -14.50
CA LYS A 67 -11.54 5.13 -13.86
C LYS A 67 -11.41 4.24 -12.62
N PHE A 68 -12.39 4.25 -11.72
CA PHE A 68 -12.36 3.38 -10.53
C PHE A 68 -12.26 1.90 -10.91
N VAL A 69 -12.97 1.50 -11.96
CA VAL A 69 -12.91 0.13 -12.48
C VAL A 69 -11.51 -0.19 -12.97
N ILE A 70 -10.91 0.68 -13.80
CA ILE A 70 -9.54 0.48 -14.31
C ILE A 70 -8.55 0.36 -13.15
N VAL A 71 -8.59 1.28 -12.19
CA VAL A 71 -7.69 1.27 -11.03
C VAL A 71 -7.82 -0.03 -10.22
N ASN A 72 -9.05 -0.49 -9.97
CA ASN A 72 -9.31 -1.70 -9.19
C ASN A 72 -9.04 -3.00 -9.96
N TRP A 73 -9.35 -3.06 -11.27
CA TRP A 73 -9.09 -4.23 -12.11
C TRP A 73 -7.60 -4.48 -12.28
N PHE A 74 -6.84 -3.43 -12.55
CA PHE A 74 -5.38 -3.54 -12.74
C PHE A 74 -4.59 -3.46 -11.42
N LYS A 75 -5.29 -3.41 -10.26
CA LYS A 75 -4.68 -3.29 -8.93
C LYS A 75 -3.63 -2.18 -8.84
N ILE A 76 -3.89 -1.05 -9.51
CA ILE A 76 -2.95 0.07 -9.59
C ILE A 76 -2.93 0.77 -8.23
N ASN A 77 -1.78 0.75 -7.54
CA ASN A 77 -1.65 1.53 -6.31
C ASN A 77 -1.60 3.03 -6.62
N ILE A 78 -2.72 3.72 -6.41
CA ILE A 78 -2.84 5.18 -6.56
C ILE A 78 -2.41 5.96 -5.32
N TYR A 79 -2.03 5.30 -4.22
CA TYR A 79 -1.59 6.00 -3.02
C TYR A 79 -0.28 6.75 -3.27
N TYR A 80 -0.21 7.98 -2.77
CA TYR A 80 0.84 8.95 -3.07
C TYR A 80 2.09 8.82 -2.19
N LYS A 81 2.17 7.80 -1.32
CA LYS A 81 3.41 7.44 -0.64
C LYS A 81 3.73 5.98 -0.87
N TYR A 82 5.01 5.65 -0.83
CA TYR A 82 5.49 4.27 -0.87
C TYR A 82 6.62 4.11 0.14
N ILE A 83 6.85 2.86 0.56
CA ILE A 83 7.95 2.55 1.47
C ILE A 83 9.17 2.25 0.61
N LYS A 84 10.24 3.02 0.80
CA LYS A 84 11.55 2.79 0.19
C LYS A 84 12.42 2.11 1.23
N VAL A 85 12.64 0.80 1.06
CA VAL A 85 13.43 0.01 2.02
C VAL A 85 14.92 0.29 1.81
N TYR A 86 15.40 0.14 0.58
CA TYR A 86 16.76 0.48 0.19
C TYR A 86 16.85 0.97 -1.26
N ASP A 87 17.91 1.70 -1.58
CA ASP A 87 18.26 2.15 -2.93
C ASP A 87 19.76 2.36 -3.01
N PHE A 88 20.42 1.39 -3.62
CA PHE A 88 21.86 1.34 -3.80
C PHE A 88 22.19 1.37 -5.29
N LYS A 89 23.38 1.89 -5.60
CA LYS A 89 23.95 1.85 -6.95
C LYS A 89 25.15 0.90 -6.89
N LEU A 90 25.16 -0.07 -7.79
CA LEU A 90 26.24 -1.01 -7.98
C LEU A 90 26.80 -0.80 -9.38
N ASN A 91 28.11 -0.77 -9.52
CA ASN A 91 28.73 -0.84 -10.84
C ASN A 91 29.16 -2.30 -11.03
N VAL A 92 28.57 -2.98 -12.00
CA VAL A 92 28.99 -4.31 -12.43
C VAL A 92 29.54 -4.12 -13.85
N ASP A 93 30.79 -4.48 -14.07
CA ASP A 93 31.57 -4.09 -15.24
C ASP A 93 31.51 -2.58 -15.56
N LYS A 94 31.11 -2.24 -16.81
CA LYS A 94 30.92 -0.88 -17.33
C LYS A 94 29.52 -0.34 -17.05
N ASN A 95 28.63 -1.14 -16.47
CA ASN A 95 27.22 -0.82 -16.32
C ASN A 95 26.90 -0.37 -14.89
N LYS A 96 26.21 0.77 -14.77
CA LYS A 96 25.69 1.25 -13.48
C LYS A 96 24.32 0.64 -13.25
N VAL A 97 24.26 -0.38 -12.40
CA VAL A 97 23.03 -1.06 -12.01
C VAL A 97 22.46 -0.38 -10.77
N LYS A 98 21.17 -0.04 -10.80
CA LYS A 98 20.45 0.50 -9.64
C LYS A 98 19.65 -0.61 -8.99
N ILE A 99 19.90 -0.86 -7.71
CA ILE A 99 19.28 -1.94 -6.94
C ILE A 99 18.46 -1.29 -5.83
N SER A 100 17.14 -1.35 -5.95
CA SER A 100 16.21 -0.70 -5.03
C SER A 100 15.01 -1.57 -4.76
N ARG A 101 14.59 -1.63 -3.49
CA ARG A 101 13.33 -2.26 -3.09
C ARG A 101 12.38 -1.19 -2.59
N THR A 102 11.25 -1.09 -3.29
CA THR A 102 10.13 -0.25 -2.90
C THR A 102 8.91 -1.13 -2.69
N THR A 103 8.22 -0.93 -1.57
CA THR A 103 6.99 -1.63 -1.25
C THR A 103 5.85 -0.63 -1.29
N ASP A 104 4.82 -0.98 -2.05
CA ASP A 104 3.58 -0.22 -2.08
C ASP A 104 2.90 -0.32 -0.72
N HIS A 105 2.52 0.83 -0.17
CA HIS A 105 1.74 0.91 1.07
C HIS A 105 0.46 1.66 0.75
N SER A 106 -0.69 1.10 1.11
CA SER A 106 -1.98 1.80 0.99
C SER A 106 -2.63 1.78 2.37
N PRO A 107 -2.72 2.92 3.07
CA PRO A 107 -3.27 2.93 4.40
C PRO A 107 -4.78 2.65 4.34
N LEU A 108 -5.30 1.93 5.33
CA LEU A 108 -6.69 1.49 5.34
C LEU A 108 -7.69 2.65 5.25
N TRP A 109 -7.40 3.82 5.84
CA TRP A 109 -8.25 5.00 5.69
C TRP A 109 -8.41 5.45 4.22
N PHE A 110 -7.36 5.29 3.41
CA PHE A 110 -7.36 5.65 1.99
C PHE A 110 -8.14 4.63 1.16
N LEU A 111 -8.05 3.35 1.51
CA LEU A 111 -8.88 2.29 0.90
C LEU A 111 -10.37 2.52 1.21
N VAL A 112 -10.70 2.78 2.48
CA VAL A 112 -12.06 3.11 2.90
C VAL A 112 -12.58 4.36 2.19
N TRP A 113 -11.75 5.40 2.08
CA TRP A 113 -12.08 6.60 1.30
C TRP A 113 -12.41 6.26 -0.16
N THR A 114 -11.56 5.47 -0.82
CA THR A 114 -11.75 5.07 -2.22
C THR A 114 -13.03 4.26 -2.43
N VAL A 115 -13.37 3.36 -1.50
CA VAL A 115 -14.64 2.62 -1.54
C VAL A 115 -15.82 3.57 -1.36
N ALA A 116 -15.77 4.46 -0.36
CA ALA A 116 -16.84 5.41 -0.08
C ALA A 116 -17.11 6.35 -1.27
N THR A 117 -16.06 6.90 -1.90
CA THR A 117 -16.22 7.77 -3.07
C THR A 117 -16.84 7.01 -4.25
N THR A 118 -16.43 5.76 -4.49
CA THR A 118 -17.01 4.90 -5.52
C THR A 118 -18.49 4.63 -5.28
N VAL A 119 -18.89 4.34 -4.03
CA VAL A 119 -20.30 4.16 -3.65
C VAL A 119 -21.11 5.43 -3.91
N ILE A 120 -20.61 6.58 -3.49
CA ILE A 120 -21.28 7.87 -3.72
C ILE A 120 -21.46 8.13 -5.22
N THR A 121 -20.40 7.95 -6.02
CA THR A 121 -20.48 8.13 -7.48
C THR A 121 -21.48 7.17 -8.13
N ALA A 122 -21.52 5.91 -7.69
CA ALA A 122 -22.47 4.91 -8.18
C ALA A 122 -23.93 5.30 -7.89
N ILE A 123 -24.21 5.79 -6.67
CA ILE A 123 -25.55 6.26 -6.28
C ILE A 123 -26.00 7.43 -7.16
N ILE A 124 -25.14 8.42 -7.35
CA ILE A 124 -25.45 9.59 -8.18
C ILE A 124 -25.72 9.15 -9.62
N CYS A 125 -24.86 8.29 -10.17
CA CYS A 125 -25.02 7.78 -11.54
C CYS A 125 -26.35 7.03 -11.70
N GLN A 126 -26.68 6.13 -10.77
CA GLN A 126 -27.92 5.36 -10.80
C GLN A 126 -29.16 6.27 -10.70
N TYR A 127 -29.10 7.29 -9.84
CA TYR A 127 -30.18 8.27 -9.70
C TYR A 127 -30.42 9.04 -11.00
N GLU A 128 -29.35 9.53 -11.65
CA GLU A 128 -29.47 10.26 -12.91
C GLU A 128 -29.97 9.37 -14.05
N VAL A 129 -29.50 8.12 -14.15
CA VAL A 129 -29.97 7.16 -15.15
C VAL A 129 -31.48 6.89 -15.01
N GLN A 130 -31.98 6.73 -13.78
CA GLN A 130 -33.41 6.51 -13.52
C GLN A 130 -34.29 7.74 -13.81
N ASN A 131 -33.75 8.94 -13.65
CA ASN A 131 -34.50 10.19 -13.84
C ASN A 131 -34.45 10.71 -15.29
N LEU A 132 -33.37 10.47 -16.02
CA LEU A 132 -33.19 10.92 -17.41
C LEU A 132 -33.78 9.97 -18.43
N VAL A 133 -33.69 8.66 -18.17
CA VAL A 133 -34.03 7.65 -19.16
C VAL A 133 -35.36 7.03 -18.77
N GLU A 134 -36.41 7.28 -19.56
CA GLU A 134 -37.72 6.66 -19.37
C GLU A 134 -37.55 5.17 -19.04
N THR A 135 -38.24 4.68 -18.01
CA THR A 135 -38.07 3.33 -17.43
C THR A 135 -38.27 2.18 -18.43
N LYS A 136 -38.77 2.46 -19.63
CA LYS A 136 -38.97 1.49 -20.72
C LYS A 136 -37.96 1.60 -21.88
N ASN A 137 -37.00 2.52 -21.83
CA ASN A 137 -36.03 2.69 -22.90
C ASN A 137 -34.87 1.67 -22.76
N PRO A 138 -34.50 0.93 -23.83
CA PRO A 138 -33.37 -0.01 -23.82
C PRO A 138 -32.03 0.62 -23.40
N LEU A 139 -31.87 1.93 -23.55
CA LEU A 139 -30.71 2.68 -23.07
C LEU A 139 -30.57 2.59 -21.54
N ASN A 140 -31.69 2.62 -20.79
CA ASN A 140 -31.68 2.51 -19.33
C ASN A 140 -31.19 1.13 -18.88
N ALA A 141 -31.71 0.08 -19.53
CA ALA A 141 -31.32 -1.30 -19.28
C ALA A 141 -29.83 -1.52 -19.60
N THR A 142 -29.35 -0.98 -20.72
CA THR A 142 -27.93 -1.09 -21.13
C THR A 142 -27.02 -0.39 -20.14
N LEU A 143 -27.33 0.86 -19.76
CA LEU A 143 -26.56 1.62 -18.78
C LEU A 143 -26.55 0.95 -17.41
N SER A 144 -27.70 0.44 -16.95
CA SER A 144 -27.81 -0.29 -15.68
C SER A 144 -26.99 -1.59 -15.69
N ILE A 145 -26.99 -2.34 -16.79
CA ILE A 145 -26.18 -3.57 -16.92
C ILE A 145 -24.69 -3.25 -16.92
N VAL A 146 -24.25 -2.27 -17.72
CA VAL A 146 -22.85 -1.84 -17.77
C VAL A 146 -22.38 -1.37 -16.40
N MET A 147 -23.19 -0.58 -15.70
CA MET A 147 -22.94 -0.14 -14.33
C MET A 147 -22.74 -1.32 -13.37
N ASN A 148 -23.63 -2.30 -13.39
CA ASN A 148 -23.52 -3.47 -12.53
C ASN A 148 -22.29 -4.34 -12.87
N MET A 149 -21.99 -4.54 -14.16
CA MET A 149 -20.82 -5.30 -14.61
C MET A 149 -19.49 -4.64 -14.25
N LEU A 150 -19.46 -3.31 -14.22
CA LEU A 150 -18.27 -2.54 -13.86
C LEU A 150 -18.09 -2.46 -12.33
N LEU A 151 -19.18 -2.17 -11.62
CA LEU A 151 -19.16 -1.92 -10.17
C LEU A 151 -18.98 -3.18 -9.34
N ILE A 152 -19.68 -4.27 -9.65
CA ILE A 152 -19.65 -5.48 -8.81
C ILE A 152 -18.23 -6.05 -8.69
N PRO A 153 -17.48 -6.29 -9.78
CA PRO A 153 -16.10 -6.77 -9.69
C PRO A 153 -15.18 -5.74 -9.02
N SER A 154 -15.41 -4.44 -9.26
CA SER A 154 -14.64 -3.37 -8.62
C SER A 154 -14.81 -3.38 -7.10
N PHE A 155 -16.05 -3.48 -6.61
CA PHE A 155 -16.34 -3.57 -5.17
C PHE A 155 -15.78 -4.85 -4.56
N ILE A 156 -15.98 -6.01 -5.21
CA ILE A 156 -15.42 -7.28 -4.75
C ILE A 156 -13.89 -7.17 -4.65
N ASN A 157 -13.22 -6.59 -5.65
CA ASN A 157 -11.77 -6.39 -5.61
C ASN A 157 -11.32 -5.44 -4.50
N SER A 158 -12.03 -4.33 -4.28
CA SER A 158 -11.70 -3.40 -3.17
C SER A 158 -11.95 -4.04 -1.80
N PHE A 159 -13.05 -4.77 -1.61
CA PHE A 159 -13.32 -5.51 -0.37
C PHE A 159 -12.33 -6.64 -0.16
N ASN A 160 -11.96 -7.37 -1.20
CA ASN A 160 -10.89 -8.36 -1.15
C ASN A 160 -9.55 -7.71 -0.84
N ALA A 161 -9.25 -6.51 -1.33
CA ALA A 161 -8.02 -5.79 -0.98
C ALA A 161 -8.01 -5.33 0.50
N ILE A 162 -9.15 -4.93 1.05
CA ILE A 162 -9.31 -4.61 2.48
C ILE A 162 -9.18 -5.89 3.32
N SER A 163 -9.92 -6.93 2.94
CA SER A 163 -9.95 -8.22 3.63
C SER A 163 -8.61 -8.95 3.54
N ALA A 164 -7.91 -8.91 2.41
CA ALA A 164 -6.58 -9.49 2.25
C ALA A 164 -5.53 -8.71 3.04
N ASN A 165 -5.58 -7.37 3.05
CA ASN A 165 -4.71 -6.56 3.94
C ASN A 165 -4.96 -6.88 5.41
N GLU A 166 -6.19 -7.18 5.82
CA GLU A 166 -6.47 -7.63 7.19
C GLU A 166 -6.09 -9.09 7.41
N GLN A 167 -6.36 -10.02 6.50
CA GLN A 167 -6.08 -11.44 6.66
C GLN A 167 -4.58 -11.75 6.60
N GLN A 168 -3.80 -11.16 5.68
CA GLN A 168 -2.35 -11.36 5.68
C GLN A 168 -1.71 -10.79 6.95
N VAL A 169 -2.12 -9.60 7.37
CA VAL A 169 -1.55 -8.98 8.59
C VAL A 169 -2.16 -9.57 9.87
N SER A 170 -3.31 -10.23 9.83
CA SER A 170 -3.90 -10.91 11.00
C SER A 170 -3.40 -12.35 11.10
N ALA A 171 -3.51 -13.15 10.04
CA ALA A 171 -3.12 -14.57 10.03
C ALA A 171 -1.60 -14.78 10.16
N ASN A 172 -0.77 -14.02 9.44
CA ASN A 172 0.70 -14.22 9.50
C ASN A 172 1.32 -13.59 10.76
N TYR A 173 0.67 -12.60 11.36
CA TYR A 173 1.21 -11.84 12.49
C TYR A 173 0.71 -12.33 13.85
N ILE A 174 -0.54 -12.85 13.94
CA ILE A 174 -1.09 -13.47 15.15
C ILE A 174 -0.49 -14.88 15.35
N HIS A 175 -0.20 -15.63 14.29
CA HIS A 175 0.29 -17.00 14.45
C HIS A 175 1.80 -17.17 14.61
N LEU A 176 2.62 -16.19 14.22
CA LEU A 176 4.09 -16.31 14.31
C LEU A 176 4.71 -15.07 14.98
N VAL A 177 4.72 -13.89 14.36
CA VAL A 177 5.72 -12.86 14.73
C VAL A 177 5.43 -12.06 16.03
N LYS A 178 4.18 -11.71 16.32
CA LYS A 178 3.90 -10.70 17.37
C LYS A 178 3.91 -11.24 18.80
N ASP A 179 3.21 -12.34 19.03
CA ASP A 179 3.02 -12.90 20.38
C ASP A 179 4.21 -13.79 20.80
N GLN A 180 4.99 -14.31 19.85
CA GLN A 180 6.16 -15.17 20.14
C GLN A 180 7.51 -14.45 20.04
N TYR A 181 7.65 -13.38 19.25
CA TYR A 181 8.95 -12.72 18.99
C TYR A 181 9.07 -11.29 19.52
N TYR A 182 8.14 -10.85 20.38
CA TYR A 182 8.35 -9.69 21.26
C TYR A 182 9.70 -9.74 22.03
N SER A 183 10.29 -10.94 22.19
CA SER A 183 11.56 -11.18 22.87
C SER A 183 12.77 -11.36 21.92
N ASN A 184 12.60 -11.34 20.60
CA ASN A 184 13.68 -11.71 19.66
C ASN A 184 14.31 -10.49 18.97
N GLU A 185 15.00 -9.68 19.77
CA GLU A 185 15.86 -8.59 19.25
C GLU A 185 16.90 -9.14 18.25
N SER A 186 17.39 -10.35 18.52
CA SER A 186 18.42 -11.07 17.77
C SER A 186 17.91 -11.84 16.55
N LEU A 187 16.74 -11.48 15.99
CA LEU A 187 16.14 -12.09 14.79
C LEU A 187 17.14 -12.28 13.64
N PHE A 188 18.06 -11.33 13.49
CA PHE A 188 19.05 -11.28 12.41
C PHE A 188 20.49 -11.53 12.88
N GLU A 189 20.71 -12.04 14.09
CA GLU A 189 22.08 -12.33 14.58
C GLU A 189 22.61 -13.66 14.05
N ASN A 190 21.76 -14.69 13.98
CA ASN A 190 22.11 -16.01 13.45
C ASN A 190 21.42 -16.22 12.11
N THR A 191 22.03 -15.67 11.05
CA THR A 191 21.51 -15.77 9.68
C THR A 191 22.45 -16.56 8.79
N GLU A 192 21.89 -17.52 8.05
CA GLU A 192 22.59 -18.30 7.05
C GLU A 192 22.11 -17.89 5.65
N TRP A 193 23.05 -17.68 4.74
CA TRP A 193 22.72 -17.43 3.35
C TRP A 193 22.33 -18.73 2.66
N GLY A 194 21.20 -18.71 1.95
CA GLY A 194 20.88 -19.82 1.05
C GLY A 194 21.72 -19.78 -0.22
N ASP A 195 21.47 -20.73 -1.11
CA ASP A 195 22.25 -20.92 -2.34
C ASP A 195 22.39 -19.62 -3.14
N LYS A 196 23.64 -19.32 -3.53
CA LYS A 196 24.01 -18.13 -4.30
C LYS A 196 23.54 -16.79 -3.69
N HIS A 197 23.32 -16.74 -2.37
CA HIS A 197 22.80 -15.56 -1.65
C HIS A 197 21.42 -15.09 -2.14
N LEU A 198 20.59 -15.99 -2.69
CA LEU A 198 19.25 -15.64 -3.20
C LEU A 198 18.27 -15.26 -2.10
N ASN A 199 18.46 -15.86 -0.92
CA ASN A 199 17.65 -15.70 0.27
C ASN A 199 18.51 -15.82 1.53
N LEU A 200 17.91 -15.44 2.66
CA LEU A 200 18.50 -15.47 3.98
C LEU A 200 17.60 -16.27 4.92
N THR A 201 18.18 -17.25 5.61
CA THR A 201 17.51 -18.05 6.62
C THR A 201 17.89 -17.54 8.01
N CYS A 202 16.91 -17.15 8.81
CA CYS A 202 17.08 -16.81 10.22
C CYS A 202 17.03 -18.11 11.06
N SER A 203 18.19 -18.73 11.30
CA SER A 203 18.29 -20.08 11.89
C SER A 203 17.66 -20.22 13.27
N ASN A 204 17.67 -19.15 14.08
CA ASN A 204 17.04 -19.15 15.42
C ASN A 204 15.53 -19.40 15.40
N ILE A 205 14.90 -19.17 14.25
CA ILE A 205 13.44 -19.10 14.13
C ILE A 205 12.91 -19.93 12.95
N GLY A 206 13.78 -20.32 12.01
CA GLY A 206 13.37 -21.03 10.81
C GLY A 206 12.63 -20.16 9.80
N LEU A 207 12.68 -18.82 9.94
CA LEU A 207 12.12 -17.90 8.96
C LEU A 207 13.09 -17.72 7.79
N THR A 208 12.57 -17.72 6.57
CA THR A 208 13.37 -17.53 5.35
C THR A 208 12.89 -16.29 4.61
N SER A 209 13.82 -15.48 4.09
CA SER A 209 13.47 -14.36 3.21
C SER A 209 12.99 -14.86 1.85
N LYS A 210 12.17 -14.06 1.16
CA LYS A 210 11.84 -14.32 -0.25
C LYS A 210 13.09 -14.24 -1.13
N ASN A 211 13.04 -14.96 -2.24
CA ASN A 211 14.02 -14.84 -3.31
C ASN A 211 13.96 -13.45 -3.97
N GLY A 212 15.12 -12.91 -4.36
CA GLY A 212 15.21 -11.63 -5.06
C GLY A 212 15.16 -10.38 -4.15
N ILE A 213 15.25 -10.57 -2.83
CA ILE A 213 15.54 -9.48 -1.88
C ILE A 213 17.01 -9.09 -1.95
N PHE A 214 17.87 -10.07 -2.16
CA PHE A 214 19.32 -9.93 -2.25
C PHE A 214 19.80 -10.13 -3.69
N VAL A 215 21.02 -9.69 -3.95
CA VAL A 215 21.65 -9.77 -5.27
C VAL A 215 22.29 -11.13 -5.42
N LEU A 216 21.95 -11.82 -6.50
CA LEU A 216 22.52 -13.11 -6.85
C LEU A 216 24.05 -13.01 -6.92
N LEU A 217 24.72 -13.91 -6.21
CA LEU A 217 26.16 -14.06 -6.28
C LEU A 217 26.47 -15.36 -7.03
N ASN A 218 26.76 -15.25 -8.33
CA ASN A 218 27.22 -16.37 -9.14
C ASN A 218 28.74 -16.26 -9.35
N GLN A 219 29.51 -17.05 -8.61
CA GLN A 219 30.98 -16.97 -8.65
C GLN A 219 31.57 -17.39 -10.00
N ASP A 220 30.82 -18.18 -10.79
CA ASP A 220 31.23 -18.63 -12.12
C ASP A 220 31.19 -17.49 -13.16
N ASP A 221 30.32 -16.50 -12.97
CA ASP A 221 30.08 -15.41 -13.93
C ASP A 221 30.64 -14.06 -13.49
N LEU A 222 30.99 -13.90 -12.20
CA LEU A 222 31.46 -12.64 -11.63
C LEU A 222 32.98 -12.66 -11.41
N SER A 223 33.65 -11.54 -11.70
CA SER A 223 35.04 -11.38 -11.29
C SER A 223 35.18 -11.38 -9.76
N THR A 224 36.40 -11.60 -9.26
CA THR A 224 36.68 -11.57 -7.81
C THR A 224 36.33 -10.23 -7.17
N GLN A 225 36.49 -9.12 -7.90
CA GLN A 225 36.14 -7.79 -7.41
C GLN A 225 34.61 -7.61 -7.37
N GLU A 226 33.90 -7.99 -8.43
CA GLU A 226 32.43 -7.89 -8.47
C GLU A 226 31.77 -8.79 -7.42
N SER A 227 32.31 -9.98 -7.21
CA SER A 227 31.86 -10.87 -6.13
C SER A 227 32.01 -10.22 -4.75
N ARG A 228 33.08 -9.44 -4.51
CA ARG A 228 33.25 -8.68 -3.26
C ARG A 228 32.26 -7.53 -3.17
N ASP A 229 32.07 -6.78 -4.25
CA ASP A 229 31.15 -5.63 -4.29
C ASP A 229 29.69 -6.07 -4.07
N VAL A 230 29.29 -7.20 -4.66
CA VAL A 230 27.97 -7.83 -4.45
C VAL A 230 27.81 -8.30 -3.00
N ASN A 231 28.83 -8.92 -2.41
CA ASN A 231 28.80 -9.32 -0.99
C ASN A 231 28.67 -8.12 -0.05
N GLU A 232 29.41 -7.04 -0.30
CA GLU A 232 29.31 -5.82 0.49
C GLU A 232 27.92 -5.20 0.36
N LEU A 233 27.35 -5.21 -0.85
CA LEU A 233 25.99 -4.74 -1.09
C LEU A 233 24.94 -5.59 -0.35
N ASN A 234 25.02 -6.92 -0.42
CA ASN A 234 24.11 -7.82 0.30
C ASN A 234 24.21 -7.61 1.81
N SER A 235 25.42 -7.37 2.33
CA SER A 235 25.62 -7.00 3.73
C SER A 235 24.95 -5.66 4.07
N LYS A 236 25.06 -4.64 3.21
CA LYS A 236 24.37 -3.34 3.39
C LYS A 236 22.84 -3.48 3.36
N ILE A 237 22.31 -4.34 2.50
CA ILE A 237 20.87 -4.66 2.45
C ILE A 237 20.45 -5.29 3.78
N LEU A 238 21.18 -6.30 4.26
CA LEU A 238 20.91 -6.96 5.53
C LEU A 238 20.95 -5.98 6.72
N GLU A 239 21.97 -5.12 6.79
CA GLU A 239 22.08 -4.08 7.82
C GLU A 239 20.91 -3.07 7.78
N THR A 240 20.36 -2.80 6.59
CA THR A 240 19.17 -1.97 6.46
C THR A 240 17.95 -2.63 7.11
N TYR A 241 17.73 -3.92 6.85
CA TYR A 241 16.63 -4.68 7.48
C TYR A 241 16.83 -4.83 8.99
N LYS A 242 18.05 -5.11 9.46
CA LYS A 242 18.39 -5.13 10.90
C LYS A 242 18.04 -3.82 11.59
N LYS A 243 18.37 -2.69 10.96
CA LYS A 243 18.07 -1.36 11.51
C LYS A 243 16.56 -1.07 11.59
N ILE A 244 15.81 -1.50 10.57
CA ILE A 244 14.35 -1.40 10.59
C ILE A 244 13.77 -2.30 11.69
N TRP A 245 14.30 -3.51 11.86
CA TRP A 245 13.87 -4.44 12.91
C TRP A 245 14.15 -3.92 14.30
N SER A 246 15.35 -3.40 14.56
CA SER A 246 15.72 -2.80 15.84
C SER A 246 14.78 -1.64 16.20
N SER A 247 14.48 -0.76 15.23
CA SER A 247 13.50 0.32 15.43
C SER A 247 12.08 -0.21 15.69
N TYR A 248 11.71 -1.30 15.03
CA TYR A 248 10.39 -1.92 15.21
C TYR A 248 10.28 -2.60 16.58
N TYR A 249 11.30 -3.37 16.97
CA TYR A 249 11.40 -4.02 18.27
C TYR A 249 11.32 -3.00 19.41
N ASP A 250 12.05 -1.88 19.32
CA ASP A 250 11.99 -0.79 20.31
C ASP A 250 10.57 -0.22 20.46
N LEU A 251 9.83 -0.06 19.35
CA LEU A 251 8.42 0.34 19.39
C LEU A 251 7.57 -0.70 20.13
N LEU A 252 7.69 -1.98 19.79
CA LEU A 252 6.90 -3.06 20.40
C LEU A 252 7.18 -3.16 21.91
N GLN A 253 8.47 -3.12 22.28
CA GLN A 253 8.89 -3.27 23.66
C GLN A 253 8.45 -2.09 24.54
N ASN A 254 8.67 -0.86 24.08
CA ASN A 254 8.34 0.34 24.85
C ASN A 254 6.82 0.63 24.87
N ARG A 255 6.08 0.18 23.85
CA ARG A 255 4.61 0.24 23.86
C ARG A 255 4.00 -0.60 24.98
N MET A 256 4.58 -1.76 25.27
CA MET A 256 4.10 -2.65 26.34
C MET A 256 4.45 -2.14 27.74
N LYS A 257 5.59 -1.44 27.89
CA LYS A 257 6.09 -0.93 29.17
C LYS A 257 5.37 0.33 29.66
N GLU A 258 4.90 1.18 28.76
CA GLU A 258 4.32 2.48 29.10
C GLU A 258 2.81 2.57 28.82
N LYS A 259 2.07 3.27 29.69
CA LYS A 259 0.66 3.61 29.43
C LYS A 259 0.59 4.85 28.54
N TYR A 260 0.02 4.70 27.35
CA TYR A 260 -0.20 5.80 26.40
C TYR A 260 -1.67 6.21 26.31
N SER A 261 -1.94 7.44 25.85
CA SER A 261 -3.30 7.89 25.56
C SER A 261 -3.87 7.21 24.30
N LYS A 262 -5.20 7.12 24.19
CA LYS A 262 -5.89 6.50 23.04
C LYS A 262 -5.43 7.06 21.68
N GLY A 263 -5.22 8.37 21.60
CA GLY A 263 -4.75 9.03 20.37
C GLY A 263 -3.32 8.62 19.98
N VAL A 264 -2.44 8.44 20.95
CA VAL A 264 -1.06 7.98 20.71
C VAL A 264 -1.04 6.50 20.32
N ILE A 265 -1.85 5.67 20.98
CA ILE A 265 -2.01 4.25 20.63
C ILE A 265 -2.46 4.09 19.17
N ARG A 266 -3.42 4.91 18.72
CA ARG A 266 -3.88 4.89 17.32
C ARG A 266 -2.76 5.26 16.34
N LYS A 267 -1.88 6.20 16.70
CA LYS A 267 -0.71 6.54 15.85
C LYS A 267 0.30 5.41 15.80
N PHE A 268 0.59 4.78 16.94
CA PHE A 268 1.46 3.60 16.98
C PHE A 268 0.92 2.44 16.15
N TYR A 269 -0.39 2.22 16.16
CA TYR A 269 -1.04 1.22 15.30
C TYR A 269 -0.73 1.44 13.81
N TRP A 270 -0.78 2.69 13.32
CA TRP A 270 -0.45 2.98 11.91
C TRP A 270 1.04 2.85 11.60
N ILE A 271 1.91 3.23 12.55
CA ILE A 271 3.36 3.05 12.43
C ILE A 271 3.71 1.56 12.36
N GLU A 272 3.10 0.75 13.22
CA GLU A 272 3.24 -0.71 13.26
C GLU A 272 2.94 -1.32 11.88
N ARG A 273 1.83 -0.93 11.25
CA ARG A 273 1.45 -1.43 9.91
C ARG A 273 2.48 -1.11 8.82
N ILE A 274 3.23 -0.03 8.95
CA ILE A 274 4.30 0.29 8.01
C ILE A 274 5.46 -0.69 8.17
N TYR A 275 5.85 -1.00 9.41
CA TYR A 275 6.86 -2.02 9.68
C TYR A 275 6.39 -3.41 9.24
N ASP A 276 5.14 -3.77 9.53
CA ASP A 276 4.56 -5.05 9.08
C ASP A 276 4.64 -5.20 7.56
N THR A 277 4.32 -4.12 6.82
CA THR A 277 4.40 -4.13 5.35
C THR A 277 5.82 -4.44 4.86
N VAL A 278 6.86 -3.92 5.53
CA VAL A 278 8.27 -4.20 5.18
C VAL A 278 8.61 -5.68 5.41
N PHE A 279 8.22 -6.25 6.55
CA PHE A 279 8.59 -7.63 6.88
C PHE A 279 7.73 -8.68 6.17
N LEU A 280 6.47 -8.37 5.85
CA LEU A 280 5.65 -9.18 4.95
C LEU A 280 6.20 -9.20 3.53
N ASP A 281 6.82 -8.10 3.08
CA ASP A 281 7.54 -8.08 1.81
C ASP A 281 8.81 -8.92 1.86
N PHE A 282 9.54 -8.87 2.99
CA PHE A 282 10.80 -9.58 3.20
C PHE A 282 10.68 -11.10 3.37
N PHE A 283 9.82 -11.58 4.27
CA PHE A 283 9.73 -13.00 4.63
C PHE A 283 8.83 -13.81 3.69
N GLN A 284 9.22 -15.05 3.43
CA GLN A 284 8.41 -16.03 2.70
C GLN A 284 7.40 -16.68 3.66
N ILE A 285 6.22 -16.05 3.79
CA ILE A 285 5.12 -16.47 4.66
C ILE A 285 3.85 -16.67 3.83
#